data_AF-A0A840CNP0-F1
#
_entry.id   AF-A0A840CNP0-F1
#
_cell.length_a   1.000
_cell.length_b   1.000
_cell.length_c   1.000
_cell.angle_alpha   90.00
_cell.angle_beta   90.00
_cell.angle_gamma   90.00
#
_symmetry.space_group_name_H-M   'P 1'
#
loop_
_entity.id
_entity.type
_entity.pdbx_description
1 polymer ?
#
loop_
_entity_poly.entity_id
_entity_poly.type
_entity_poly.pdbx_seq_one_letter_code
_entity_poly.pdbx_strand_id
1 'polypeptide(L)'
;MKKYILLISLFCMALLQVNAILPQDSVKKNKDRFILPDMNNALKSLEDLKSLEGLESLKDLDFNFDFDSSQMAELRESLKLNNEQLQAMKENLRENLKNMPNMKDLKLNEFNFNEYKGGKQAKTPTRVEKKLFTDISEVKFSHKYGNIIIQESNSKQIDLEIQYFDKNNNKGSSIVNTAGKTLSVITSRSGGGATINYIISLPKSTAVDINLMYGTVKVGRHEGAFKADMSYSDLSAQSFSKSKASFNLKYGDLKIDEAEDISISGSYSDVKIKKARNMDVKGMYTDYKVDDVVSFITSGSPAYGDIRLGTVSSVNLDTKYSDINIYNLISDMMVKTAYGDVTVKGISPKLKNITINASYADVEVSVPAGMSVNFDTDLTYGDLGIAKKHNIKYTENRETNTKSVKIGQIGNGKPTATIKVKNMYADVEIK
;
A
#
# COMPACT_ATOMS: atom_id res chain seq x y z
N MET A 1 -2.65 30.44 27.99
CA MET A 1 -3.34 29.14 28.11
C MET A 1 -2.83 28.06 27.15
N LYS A 2 -2.66 28.31 25.84
CA LYS A 2 -2.16 27.29 24.88
C LYS A 2 -0.75 26.72 25.19
N LYS A 3 0.19 27.53 25.70
CA LYS A 3 1.53 27.05 26.12
C LYS A 3 1.50 26.10 27.34
N TYR A 4 0.54 26.28 28.25
CA TYR A 4 0.42 25.45 29.45
C TYR A 4 -0.24 24.09 29.17
N ILE A 5 -1.13 24.01 28.19
CA ILE A 5 -1.78 22.75 27.79
C ILE A 5 -0.77 21.77 27.18
N LEU A 6 0.18 22.28 26.40
CA LEU A 6 1.23 21.48 25.77
C LEU A 6 2.32 21.07 26.78
N LEU A 7 2.57 21.90 27.79
CA LEU A 7 3.42 21.56 28.93
C LEU A 7 2.82 20.42 29.78
N ILE A 8 1.50 20.47 30.01
CA ILE A 8 0.76 19.43 30.73
C ILE A 8 0.73 18.12 29.93
N SER A 9 0.65 18.17 28.60
CA SER A 9 0.67 16.95 27.76
C SER A 9 2.06 16.29 27.70
N LEU A 10 3.14 17.08 27.59
CA LEU A 10 4.52 16.56 27.71
C LEU A 10 4.76 15.95 29.09
N PHE A 11 4.21 16.57 30.14
CA PHE A 11 4.32 16.10 31.51
C PHE A 11 3.60 14.76 31.75
N CYS A 12 2.43 14.55 31.14
CA CYS A 12 1.74 13.26 31.16
C CYS A 12 2.53 12.12 30.47
N MET A 13 3.28 12.41 29.41
CA MET A 13 4.14 11.42 28.75
C MET A 13 5.39 11.08 29.57
N ALA A 14 5.99 12.05 30.26
CA ALA A 14 7.14 11.82 31.11
C ALA A 14 6.79 10.96 32.36
N LEU A 15 5.62 11.19 32.96
CA LEU A 15 5.14 10.38 34.10
C LEU A 15 4.83 8.92 33.73
N LEU A 16 4.48 8.66 32.47
CA LEU A 16 4.28 7.28 31.96
C LEU A 16 5.60 6.51 31.80
N GLN A 17 6.72 7.20 31.56
CA GLN A 17 8.04 6.56 31.43
C GLN A 17 8.74 6.34 32.78
N VAL A 18 8.39 7.11 33.82
CA VAL A 18 8.95 6.97 35.17
C VAL A 18 8.39 5.75 35.93
N ASN A 19 7.27 5.17 35.50
CA ASN A 19 6.64 4.01 36.15
C ASN A 19 6.83 2.66 35.44
N ALA A 20 7.77 2.55 34.49
CA ALA A 20 8.14 1.27 33.91
C ALA A 20 9.33 0.65 34.66
N ILE A 21 9.07 0.11 35.86
CA ILE A 21 10.02 -0.80 36.51
C ILE A 21 9.75 -2.22 36.00
N LEU A 22 10.74 -2.79 35.30
CA LEU A 22 10.80 -4.22 34.96
C LEU A 22 10.84 -5.05 36.26
N PRO A 23 9.98 -6.08 36.46
CA PRO A 23 10.13 -6.97 37.60
C PRO A 23 11.14 -8.09 37.28
N GLN A 24 12.23 -8.15 38.06
CA GLN A 24 12.88 -9.41 38.43
C GLN A 24 12.31 -9.89 39.78
N ASP A 25 12.26 -11.21 39.95
CA ASP A 25 11.54 -11.99 40.97
C ASP A 25 11.61 -11.49 42.43
N SER A 26 10.46 -11.50 43.13
CA SER A 26 10.18 -12.41 44.27
C SER A 26 8.95 -12.00 45.12
N VAL A 27 8.10 -13.01 45.37
CA VAL A 27 6.96 -13.21 46.28
C VAL A 27 6.65 -12.16 47.39
N LYS A 28 5.41 -11.60 47.41
CA LYS A 28 4.37 -11.84 48.46
C LYS A 28 3.06 -11.09 48.17
N LYS A 29 1.94 -11.81 48.37
CA LYS A 29 0.54 -11.35 48.27
C LYS A 29 0.27 -10.12 49.14
N ASN A 30 -0.39 -9.09 48.58
CA ASN A 30 -1.55 -8.50 49.24
C ASN A 30 -2.51 -7.85 48.24
N LYS A 31 -3.80 -8.12 48.46
CA LYS A 31 -4.92 -7.63 47.67
C LYS A 31 -5.23 -6.20 48.11
N ASP A 32 -5.14 -5.23 47.21
CA ASP A 32 -5.98 -4.04 47.23
C ASP A 32 -6.23 -3.57 45.81
N ARG A 33 -7.50 -3.31 45.49
CA ARG A 33 -8.00 -3.00 44.15
C ARG A 33 -7.51 -1.62 43.73
N PHE A 34 -6.61 -1.55 42.76
CA PHE A 34 -6.38 -0.34 41.98
C PHE A 34 -7.54 -0.14 41.00
N ILE A 35 -8.32 0.92 41.18
CA ILE A 35 -9.25 1.42 40.18
C ILE A 35 -8.42 2.25 39.19
N LEU A 36 -8.26 1.74 37.96
CA LEU A 36 -7.70 2.51 36.85
C LEU A 36 -8.66 3.65 36.50
N PRO A 37 -8.19 4.89 36.24
CA PRO A 37 -9.04 5.93 35.70
C PRO A 37 -9.53 5.52 34.30
N ASP A 38 -10.79 5.83 33.99
CA ASP A 38 -11.41 5.56 32.69
C ASP A 38 -10.67 6.32 31.57
N MET A 39 -9.83 5.59 30.83
CA MET A 39 -9.03 6.12 29.72
C MET A 39 -9.88 6.59 28.52
N ASN A 40 -11.17 6.28 28.49
CA ASN A 40 -12.02 6.64 27.35
C ASN A 40 -12.29 8.14 27.27
N ASN A 41 -12.33 8.85 28.40
CA ASN A 41 -12.50 10.31 28.41
C ASN A 41 -11.21 11.06 28.03
N ALA A 42 -10.03 10.50 28.33
CA ALA A 42 -8.75 11.05 27.91
C ALA A 42 -8.54 10.89 26.39
N LEU A 43 -8.95 9.76 25.81
CA LEU A 43 -8.95 9.52 24.37
C LEU A 43 -9.91 10.46 23.60
N LYS A 44 -11.09 10.75 24.15
CA LYS A 44 -12.02 11.73 23.57
C LYS A 44 -11.42 13.14 23.48
N SER A 45 -10.70 13.59 24.52
CA SER A 45 -10.06 14.90 24.52
C SER A 45 -8.89 15.04 23.53
N LEU A 46 -8.33 13.92 23.05
CA LEU A 46 -7.31 13.88 22.00
C LEU A 46 -7.91 13.90 20.58
N GLU A 47 -9.15 13.45 20.41
CA GLU A 47 -9.87 13.52 19.14
C GLU A 47 -10.31 14.96 18.82
N ASP A 48 -10.64 15.75 19.85
CA ASP A 48 -11.01 17.17 19.72
C ASP A 48 -9.83 18.09 19.33
N LEU A 49 -8.58 17.63 19.45
CA LEU A 49 -7.37 18.38 19.07
C LEU A 49 -7.06 18.32 17.56
N LYS A 50 -7.70 17.41 16.80
CA LYS A 50 -7.44 17.22 15.36
C LYS A 50 -8.21 18.19 14.44
N SER A 51 -9.08 19.06 14.98
CA SER A 51 -10.00 19.89 14.20
C SER A 51 -9.68 21.40 14.17
N LEU A 52 -8.46 21.82 14.54
CA LEU A 52 -8.10 23.25 14.53
C LEU A 52 -7.30 23.65 13.27
N GLU A 53 -7.85 24.59 12.49
CA GLU A 53 -7.24 25.30 11.35
C GLU A 53 -6.01 26.17 11.72
N GLY A 54 -5.20 25.77 12.71
CA GLY A 54 -4.09 26.55 13.25
C GLY A 54 -2.69 26.01 12.93
N LEU A 55 -2.54 25.04 12.03
CA LEU A 55 -1.27 24.31 11.83
C LEU A 55 -0.18 25.14 11.13
N GLU A 56 -0.52 26.19 10.39
CA GLU A 56 0.50 27.08 9.79
C GLU A 56 1.30 27.85 10.84
N SER A 57 0.72 28.12 12.02
CA SER A 57 1.39 28.81 13.13
C SER A 57 2.38 27.93 13.92
N LEU A 58 2.44 26.62 13.65
CA LEU A 58 3.34 25.70 14.34
C LEU A 58 4.74 25.64 13.73
N LYS A 59 4.92 26.11 12.48
CA LYS A 59 6.23 26.11 11.80
C LYS A 59 7.25 27.05 12.46
N ASP A 60 6.76 28.04 13.21
CA ASP A 60 7.57 29.05 13.89
C ASP A 60 7.60 28.88 15.43
N LEU A 61 7.14 27.74 15.97
CA LEU A 61 7.35 27.45 17.38
C LEU A 61 8.82 27.10 17.63
N ASP A 62 9.56 28.10 18.10
CA ASP A 62 10.84 27.88 18.76
C ASP A 62 10.58 27.31 20.16
N PHE A 63 10.82 26.00 20.33
CA PHE A 63 10.66 25.28 21.59
C PHE A 63 11.89 25.45 22.50
N ASN A 64 12.40 26.66 22.61
CA ASN A 64 13.47 26.95 23.56
C ASN A 64 12.86 27.06 24.96
N PHE A 65 12.69 25.91 25.62
CA PHE A 65 12.12 25.83 26.95
C PHE A 65 13.17 26.28 27.97
N ASP A 66 12.99 27.48 28.53
CA ASP A 66 13.91 27.99 29.55
C ASP A 66 13.63 27.33 30.90
N PHE A 67 14.41 26.29 31.18
CA PHE A 67 14.34 25.47 32.41
C PHE A 67 14.72 26.23 33.67
N ASP A 68 15.27 27.44 33.56
CA ASP A 68 15.72 28.25 34.69
C ASP A 68 14.88 29.51 34.89
N SER A 69 13.76 29.60 34.17
CA SER A 69 12.76 30.68 34.30
C SER A 69 11.87 30.55 35.54
N SER A 70 11.25 31.66 35.95
CA SER A 70 10.26 31.72 37.04
C SER A 70 9.07 30.76 36.87
N GLN A 71 8.78 30.35 35.63
CA GLN A 71 7.73 29.39 35.30
C GLN A 71 8.00 28.00 35.89
N MET A 72 9.26 27.59 36.00
CA MET A 72 9.63 26.30 36.62
C MET A 72 9.50 26.34 38.15
N ALA A 73 9.64 27.52 38.77
CA ALA A 73 9.40 27.71 40.19
C ALA A 73 7.90 27.64 40.52
N GLU A 74 7.04 28.28 39.72
CA GLU A 74 5.58 28.17 39.83
C GLU A 74 5.10 26.72 39.62
N LEU A 75 5.71 26.00 38.67
CA LEU A 75 5.40 24.61 38.40
C LEU A 75 5.77 23.69 39.58
N ARG A 76 6.94 23.91 40.19
CA ARG A 76 7.37 23.20 41.41
C ARG A 76 6.36 23.37 42.55
N GLU A 77 5.91 24.59 42.80
CA GLU A 77 4.92 24.92 43.83
C GLU A 77 3.58 24.21 43.54
N SER A 78 3.07 24.30 42.31
CA SER A 78 1.80 23.67 41.92
C SER A 78 1.80 22.14 42.02
N LEU A 79 2.96 21.50 41.82
CA LEU A 79 3.10 20.04 41.82
C LEU A 79 3.73 19.49 43.11
N LYS A 80 4.07 20.36 44.07
CA LYS A 80 4.71 20.02 45.36
C LYS A 80 5.96 19.13 45.21
N LEU A 81 6.77 19.40 44.18
CA LEU A 81 7.98 18.61 43.91
C LEU A 81 9.12 19.01 44.84
N ASN A 82 9.86 18.02 45.34
CA ASN A 82 11.12 18.26 46.05
C ASN A 82 12.26 18.60 45.06
N ASN A 83 13.42 19.03 45.58
CA ASN A 83 14.55 19.44 44.74
C ASN A 83 15.06 18.33 43.80
N GLU A 84 15.11 17.10 44.30
CA GLU A 84 15.60 15.94 43.54
C GLU A 84 14.64 15.56 42.41
N GLN A 85 13.33 15.55 42.70
CA GLN A 85 12.28 15.30 41.72
C GLN A 85 12.23 16.37 40.63
N LEU A 86 12.43 17.65 40.99
CA LEU A 86 12.50 18.75 40.04
C LEU A 86 13.73 18.62 39.13
N GLN A 87 14.88 18.23 39.69
CA GLN A 87 16.11 17.99 38.92
C GLN A 87 15.94 16.83 37.94
N ALA A 88 15.48 15.66 38.42
CA ALA A 88 15.25 14.49 37.58
C ALA A 88 14.23 14.78 36.46
N MET A 89 13.21 15.59 36.74
CA MET A 89 12.25 16.05 35.74
C MET A 89 12.87 16.97 34.70
N LYS A 90 13.71 17.94 35.12
CA LYS A 90 14.44 18.82 34.18
C LYS A 90 15.34 18.01 33.25
N GLU A 91 16.06 17.02 33.77
CA GLU A 91 16.94 16.15 32.99
C GLU A 91 16.16 15.27 32.00
N ASN A 92 15.08 14.62 32.44
CA ASN A 92 14.23 13.82 31.57
C ASN A 92 13.57 14.64 30.46
N LEU A 93 13.12 15.86 30.74
CA LEU A 93 12.56 16.74 29.72
C LEU A 93 13.61 17.18 28.70
N ARG A 94 14.85 17.48 29.14
CA ARG A 94 15.97 17.81 28.25
C ARG A 94 16.34 16.64 27.35
N GLU A 95 16.41 15.42 27.87
CA GLU A 95 16.70 14.23 27.07
C GLU A 95 15.55 13.90 26.10
N ASN A 96 14.30 14.02 26.54
CA ASN A 96 13.14 13.80 25.67
C ASN A 96 13.03 14.86 24.56
N LEU A 97 13.47 16.10 24.79
CA LEU A 97 13.56 17.14 23.76
C LEU A 97 14.65 16.83 22.72
N LYS A 98 15.79 16.28 23.13
CA LYS A 98 16.85 15.84 22.20
C LYS A 98 16.43 14.66 21.32
N ASN A 99 15.61 13.76 21.89
CA ASN A 99 15.12 12.56 21.22
C ASN A 99 13.77 12.76 20.52
N MET A 100 13.18 13.95 20.61
CA MET A 100 11.96 14.28 19.88
C MET A 100 12.31 14.38 18.39
N PRO A 101 11.64 13.60 17.50
CA PRO A 101 11.81 13.79 16.08
C PRO A 101 11.49 15.24 15.73
N ASN A 102 12.36 15.87 14.94
CA ASN A 102 12.15 17.23 14.47
C ASN A 102 10.76 17.27 13.82
N MET A 103 9.84 18.13 14.26
CA MET A 103 8.47 18.12 13.72
C MET A 103 8.41 18.45 12.21
N LYS A 104 9.53 18.89 11.63
CA LYS A 104 9.72 19.00 10.18
C LYS A 104 9.76 17.64 9.45
N ASP A 105 10.04 16.55 10.15
CA ASP A 105 10.13 15.18 9.60
C ASP A 105 8.82 14.39 9.73
N LEU A 106 7.79 14.96 10.38
CA LEU A 106 6.42 14.46 10.28
C LEU A 106 5.92 14.72 8.86
N LYS A 107 6.08 13.74 7.98
CA LYS A 107 5.38 13.67 6.70
C LYS A 107 3.89 13.47 6.98
N LEU A 108 3.18 14.56 7.25
CA LEU A 108 1.79 14.66 6.83
C LEU A 108 1.82 14.48 5.31
N ASN A 109 1.18 13.44 4.79
CA ASN A 109 0.96 13.31 3.35
C ASN A 109 0.14 14.52 2.92
N GLU A 110 0.80 15.59 2.49
CA GLU A 110 0.15 16.69 1.79
C GLU A 110 -0.39 16.08 0.49
N PHE A 111 -1.70 15.81 0.45
CA PHE A 111 -2.44 15.50 -0.77
C PHE A 111 -2.50 16.76 -1.63
N ASN A 112 -1.35 17.14 -2.17
CA ASN A 112 -1.18 18.25 -3.08
C ASN A 112 -0.56 17.74 -4.38
N PHE A 113 -0.82 18.46 -5.48
CA PHE A 113 -0.19 18.21 -6.77
C PHE A 113 1.30 18.57 -6.80
N ASN A 114 1.88 18.99 -5.66
CA ASN A 114 3.23 19.54 -5.58
C ASN A 114 4.38 18.51 -5.64
N GLU A 115 4.11 17.22 -5.84
CA GLU A 115 5.16 16.25 -6.12
C GLU A 115 5.48 16.22 -7.62
N TYR A 116 6.19 17.25 -8.09
CA TYR A 116 6.83 17.24 -9.41
C TYR A 116 8.31 16.92 -9.27
N LYS A 117 8.77 15.86 -9.94
CA LYS A 117 10.20 15.63 -10.20
C LYS A 117 10.71 16.75 -11.12
N GLY A 118 11.60 17.62 -10.63
CA GLY A 118 12.35 18.55 -11.48
C GLY A 118 12.48 20.00 -11.04
N GLY A 119 12.31 20.36 -9.77
CA GLY A 119 12.80 21.62 -9.21
C GLY A 119 12.21 22.93 -9.77
N LYS A 120 11.11 22.89 -10.52
CA LYS A 120 10.36 24.08 -10.93
C LYS A 120 9.21 24.31 -9.95
N GLN A 121 9.06 25.55 -9.45
CA GLN A 121 7.95 25.94 -8.59
C GLN A 121 6.61 25.52 -9.19
N ALA A 122 5.72 24.98 -8.35
CA ALA A 122 4.35 24.67 -8.73
C ALA A 122 3.69 25.94 -9.28
N LYS A 123 3.06 25.82 -10.46
CA LYS A 123 2.34 26.95 -11.04
C LYS A 123 1.12 27.26 -10.17
N THR A 124 0.85 28.55 -9.94
CA THR A 124 -0.39 28.99 -9.31
C THR A 124 -1.54 28.95 -10.33
N PRO A 125 -2.75 28.50 -9.96
CA PRO A 125 -3.91 28.57 -10.84
C PRO A 125 -4.22 30.01 -11.27
N THR A 126 -4.63 30.21 -12.52
CA THR A 126 -5.07 31.52 -13.03
C THR A 126 -6.48 31.86 -12.57
N ARG A 127 -7.33 30.83 -12.37
CA ARG A 127 -8.70 30.94 -11.88
C ARG A 127 -9.01 29.73 -11.00
N VAL A 128 -9.87 29.94 -10.01
CA VAL A 128 -10.36 28.89 -9.12
C VAL A 128 -11.87 29.01 -8.99
N GLU A 129 -12.60 27.90 -9.10
CA GLU A 129 -14.02 27.79 -8.76
C GLU A 129 -14.18 26.78 -7.62
N LYS A 130 -15.06 27.08 -6.66
CA LYS A 130 -15.46 26.13 -5.61
C LYS A 130 -16.95 25.89 -5.67
N LYS A 131 -17.37 24.63 -5.59
CA LYS A 131 -18.78 24.22 -5.71
C LYS A 131 -19.10 23.17 -4.66
N LEU A 132 -20.24 23.32 -4.01
CA LEU A 132 -20.73 22.40 -2.98
C LEU A 132 -21.97 21.66 -3.49
N PHE A 133 -22.01 20.35 -3.28
CA PHE A 133 -23.13 19.50 -3.67
C PHE A 133 -23.63 18.65 -2.51
N THR A 134 -24.92 18.36 -2.52
CA THR A 134 -25.60 17.51 -1.53
C THR A 134 -26.36 16.39 -2.23
N ASP A 135 -26.60 15.29 -1.52
CA ASP A 135 -27.34 14.11 -2.04
C ASP A 135 -26.74 13.50 -3.33
N ILE A 136 -25.41 13.50 -3.42
CA ILE A 136 -24.66 12.84 -4.49
C ILE A 136 -24.14 11.50 -4.00
N SER A 137 -24.43 10.43 -4.75
CA SER A 137 -23.95 9.07 -4.48
C SER A 137 -22.92 8.59 -5.50
N GLU A 138 -22.75 9.30 -6.63
CA GLU A 138 -21.81 8.96 -7.69
C GLU A 138 -21.18 10.22 -8.30
N VAL A 139 -19.87 10.18 -8.54
CA VAL A 139 -19.13 11.23 -9.25
C VAL A 139 -18.47 10.64 -10.49
N LYS A 140 -18.69 11.30 -11.64
CA LYS A 140 -18.08 10.94 -12.92
C LYS A 140 -17.15 12.04 -13.40
N PHE A 141 -15.91 11.68 -13.68
CA PHE A 141 -14.93 12.57 -14.31
C PHE A 141 -14.72 12.17 -15.76
N SER A 142 -14.92 13.10 -16.69
CA SER A 142 -14.49 12.97 -18.09
C SER A 142 -13.47 14.05 -18.38
N HIS A 143 -12.20 13.68 -18.25
CA HIS A 143 -11.09 14.61 -18.20
C HIS A 143 -10.02 14.28 -19.24
N LYS A 144 -9.53 15.32 -19.91
CA LYS A 144 -8.54 15.17 -20.98
C LYS A 144 -7.14 15.58 -20.57
N TYR A 145 -6.98 16.71 -19.87
CA TYR A 145 -5.67 17.27 -19.55
C TYR A 145 -5.65 17.92 -18.16
N GLY A 146 -4.87 17.32 -17.27
CA GLY A 146 -4.68 17.80 -15.91
C GLY A 146 -4.94 16.70 -14.89
N ASN A 147 -4.97 17.09 -13.63
CA ASN A 147 -4.87 16.16 -12.53
C ASN A 147 -6.17 16.11 -11.70
N ILE A 148 -6.42 14.97 -11.07
CA ILE A 148 -7.57 14.77 -10.19
C ILE A 148 -7.04 14.35 -8.81
N ILE A 149 -7.45 15.05 -7.75
CA ILE A 149 -7.25 14.63 -6.36
C ILE A 149 -8.61 14.28 -5.78
N ILE A 150 -8.73 13.08 -5.22
CA ILE A 150 -9.90 12.62 -4.48
C ILE A 150 -9.52 12.44 -3.03
N GLN A 151 -10.15 13.23 -2.17
CA GLN A 151 -9.94 13.22 -0.73
C GLN A 151 -11.20 12.69 -0.06
N GLU A 152 -11.02 11.87 0.97
CA GLU A 152 -12.13 11.48 1.81
C GLU A 152 -12.60 12.67 2.66
N SER A 153 -13.90 12.71 2.94
CA SER A 153 -14.52 13.67 3.83
C SER A 153 -15.51 12.97 4.75
N ASN A 154 -15.58 13.44 6.00
CA ASN A 154 -16.62 13.02 6.95
C ASN A 154 -17.94 13.75 6.71
N SER A 155 -17.95 14.79 5.87
CA SER A 155 -19.17 15.48 5.46
C SER A 155 -19.99 14.62 4.51
N LYS A 156 -21.33 14.74 4.58
CA LYS A 156 -22.24 14.19 3.57
C LYS A 156 -22.26 15.03 2.28
N GLN A 157 -21.67 16.22 2.32
CA GLN A 157 -21.57 17.12 1.18
C GLN A 157 -20.29 16.81 0.39
N ILE A 158 -20.34 17.09 -0.90
CA ILE A 158 -19.18 17.01 -1.79
C ILE A 158 -18.70 18.43 -2.05
N ASP A 159 -17.42 18.69 -1.77
CA ASP A 159 -16.74 19.93 -2.15
C ASP A 159 -15.87 19.68 -3.38
N LEU A 160 -16.09 20.45 -4.43
CA LEU A 160 -15.33 20.41 -5.67
C LEU A 160 -14.64 21.75 -5.89
N GLU A 161 -13.31 21.72 -5.87
CA GLU A 161 -12.46 22.82 -6.31
C GLU A 161 -11.93 22.56 -7.73
N ILE A 162 -12.07 23.55 -8.59
CA ILE A 162 -11.64 23.51 -10.00
C ILE A 162 -10.56 24.57 -10.18
N GLN A 163 -9.36 24.14 -10.52
CA GLN A 163 -8.21 24.99 -10.73
C GLN A 163 -7.87 25.08 -12.21
N TYR A 164 -7.93 26.27 -12.79
CA TYR A 164 -7.61 26.49 -14.19
C TYR A 164 -6.19 27.00 -14.35
N PHE A 165 -5.47 26.48 -15.34
CA PHE A 165 -4.15 26.94 -15.75
C PHE A 165 -4.23 27.35 -17.21
N ASP A 166 -4.65 28.59 -17.43
CA ASP A 166 -4.80 29.15 -18.78
C ASP A 166 -3.43 29.48 -19.40
N LYS A 167 -3.34 29.42 -20.73
CA LYS A 167 -2.10 29.74 -21.46
C LYS A 167 -2.39 30.76 -22.55
N ASN A 168 -1.83 31.97 -22.42
CA ASN A 168 -2.09 33.08 -23.35
C ASN A 168 -3.61 33.31 -23.50
N ASN A 169 -4.13 33.32 -24.73
CA ASN A 169 -5.57 33.44 -25.01
C ASN A 169 -6.32 32.10 -24.90
N ASN A 170 -5.63 30.99 -24.61
CA ASN A 170 -6.25 29.68 -24.45
C ASN A 170 -6.74 29.52 -23.01
N LYS A 171 -8.06 29.63 -22.83
CA LYS A 171 -8.72 29.41 -21.55
C LYS A 171 -9.25 27.97 -21.45
N GLY A 172 -9.00 27.32 -20.32
CA GLY A 172 -9.64 26.08 -19.93
C GLY A 172 -11.12 26.31 -19.62
N SER A 173 -11.97 25.32 -19.91
CA SER A 173 -13.39 25.32 -19.53
C SER A 173 -13.81 23.96 -18.97
N SER A 174 -14.50 23.99 -17.83
CA SER A 174 -15.13 22.83 -17.19
C SER A 174 -16.65 22.96 -17.24
N ILE A 175 -17.33 21.83 -17.35
CA ILE A 175 -18.79 21.71 -17.25
C ILE A 175 -19.09 20.81 -16.06
N VAL A 176 -19.91 21.29 -15.14
CA VAL A 176 -20.31 20.54 -13.94
C VAL A 176 -21.83 20.47 -13.90
N ASN A 177 -22.37 19.26 -14.02
CA ASN A 177 -23.81 19.01 -14.09
C ASN A 177 -24.21 17.94 -13.07
N THR A 178 -25.43 18.06 -12.54
CA THR A 178 -26.05 17.06 -11.68
C THR A 178 -27.28 16.50 -12.36
N ALA A 179 -27.38 15.17 -12.45
CA ALA A 179 -28.58 14.47 -12.92
C ALA A 179 -28.91 13.36 -11.92
N GLY A 180 -30.07 13.47 -11.25
CA GLY A 180 -30.36 12.62 -10.09
C GLY A 180 -29.29 12.77 -9.02
N LYS A 181 -28.72 11.65 -8.56
CA LYS A 181 -27.64 11.61 -7.55
C LYS A 181 -26.23 11.49 -8.14
N THR A 182 -26.08 11.76 -9.44
CA THR A 182 -24.81 11.68 -10.14
C THR A 182 -24.29 13.07 -10.47
N LEU A 183 -23.07 13.39 -10.01
CA LEU A 183 -22.33 14.58 -10.36
C LEU A 183 -21.38 14.27 -11.53
N SER A 184 -21.53 14.97 -12.65
CA SER A 184 -20.65 14.84 -13.82
C SER A 184 -19.75 16.06 -13.94
N VAL A 185 -18.44 15.83 -14.02
CA VAL A 185 -17.39 16.86 -14.17
C VAL A 185 -16.66 16.60 -15.49
N ILE A 186 -16.79 17.52 -16.44
CA ILE A 186 -16.30 17.34 -17.82
C ILE A 186 -15.37 18.48 -18.18
N THR A 187 -14.25 18.15 -18.83
CA THR A 187 -13.37 19.15 -19.45
C THR A 187 -13.79 19.42 -20.89
N SER A 188 -14.35 20.59 -21.15
CA SER A 188 -14.99 20.93 -22.45
C SER A 188 -14.02 21.51 -23.47
N ARG A 189 -13.08 22.38 -23.05
CA ARG A 189 -12.10 23.01 -23.95
C ARG A 189 -10.78 23.22 -23.23
N SER A 190 -9.71 22.70 -23.82
CA SER A 190 -8.33 23.09 -23.51
C SER A 190 -7.73 23.66 -24.80
N GLY A 191 -7.79 24.98 -25.00
CA GLY A 191 -6.97 25.58 -26.06
C GLY A 191 -5.51 25.19 -25.87
N GLY A 192 -4.71 25.08 -26.94
CA GLY A 192 -3.37 24.49 -26.91
C GLY A 192 -2.53 24.89 -25.69
N GLY A 193 -2.37 23.95 -24.75
CA GLY A 193 -1.56 24.10 -23.54
C GLY A 193 -2.27 24.56 -22.25
N ALA A 194 -3.59 24.78 -22.25
CA ALA A 194 -4.36 25.00 -21.02
C ALA A 194 -4.66 23.67 -20.30
N THR A 195 -4.62 23.66 -18.97
CA THR A 195 -4.93 22.47 -18.14
C THR A 195 -5.90 22.83 -17.02
N ILE A 196 -6.63 21.83 -16.52
CA ILE A 196 -7.57 22.00 -15.41
C ILE A 196 -7.28 20.91 -14.38
N ASN A 197 -7.11 21.27 -13.12
CA ASN A 197 -7.06 20.30 -12.04
C ASN A 197 -8.38 20.29 -11.26
N TYR A 198 -8.79 19.10 -10.83
CA TYR A 198 -9.95 18.92 -9.96
C TYR A 198 -9.49 18.39 -8.61
N ILE A 199 -9.93 19.03 -7.53
CA ILE A 199 -9.75 18.57 -6.16
C ILE A 199 -11.15 18.34 -5.61
N ILE A 200 -11.47 17.10 -5.25
CA ILE A 200 -12.79 16.74 -4.74
C ILE A 200 -12.67 16.11 -3.36
N SER A 201 -13.45 16.61 -2.41
CA SER A 201 -13.61 16.03 -1.08
C SER A 201 -15.00 15.40 -1.00
N LEU A 202 -15.07 14.08 -0.73
CA LEU A 202 -16.32 13.32 -0.78
C LEU A 202 -16.42 12.26 0.32
N PRO A 203 -17.64 11.82 0.71
CA PRO A 203 -17.79 10.66 1.58
C PRO A 203 -17.09 9.43 0.97
N LYS A 204 -16.35 8.68 1.78
CA LYS A 204 -15.59 7.48 1.33
C LYS A 204 -16.43 6.44 0.58
N SER A 205 -17.74 6.38 0.83
CA SER A 205 -18.67 5.43 0.20
C SER A 205 -19.21 5.88 -1.15
N THR A 206 -18.94 7.12 -1.58
CA THR A 206 -19.43 7.65 -2.86
C THR A 206 -18.81 6.87 -4.02
N ALA A 207 -19.61 6.48 -5.01
CA ALA A 207 -19.09 5.83 -6.20
C ALA A 207 -18.30 6.82 -7.07
N VAL A 208 -17.19 6.38 -7.66
CA VAL A 208 -16.34 7.20 -8.50
C VAL A 208 -16.05 6.48 -9.82
N ASP A 209 -16.30 7.17 -10.93
CA ASP A 209 -15.96 6.73 -12.29
C ASP A 209 -15.08 7.79 -12.96
N ILE A 210 -13.87 7.42 -13.36
CA ILE A 210 -12.88 8.34 -13.95
C ILE A 210 -12.59 7.87 -15.36
N ASN A 211 -12.67 8.80 -16.31
CA ASN A 211 -12.08 8.67 -17.63
C ASN A 211 -11.04 9.79 -17.80
N LEU A 212 -9.76 9.43 -17.80
CA LEU A 212 -8.63 10.35 -17.91
C LEU A 212 -7.71 9.99 -19.09
N MET A 213 -7.36 11.00 -19.91
CA MET A 213 -6.45 10.81 -21.05
C MET A 213 -5.02 11.32 -20.83
N TYR A 214 -4.78 12.35 -20.03
CA TYR A 214 -3.44 12.87 -19.75
C TYR A 214 -3.41 13.54 -18.37
N GLY A 215 -2.58 13.03 -17.48
CA GLY A 215 -2.34 13.62 -16.16
C GLY A 215 -2.23 12.58 -15.05
N THR A 216 -2.47 13.00 -13.83
CA THR A 216 -2.32 12.14 -12.65
C THR A 216 -3.58 12.14 -11.79
N VAL A 217 -3.95 10.97 -11.27
CA VAL A 217 -4.98 10.82 -10.24
C VAL A 217 -4.31 10.48 -8.91
N LYS A 218 -4.66 11.21 -7.85
CA LYS A 218 -4.31 10.89 -6.47
C LYS A 218 -5.58 10.59 -5.69
N VAL A 219 -5.64 9.45 -5.02
CA VAL A 219 -6.81 9.01 -4.24
C VAL A 219 -6.41 8.77 -2.80
N GLY A 220 -7.17 9.34 -1.86
CA GLY A 220 -7.07 9.02 -0.45
C GLY A 220 -7.63 7.62 -0.14
N ARG A 221 -8.19 7.47 1.06
CA ARG A 221 -8.92 6.24 1.42
C ARG A 221 -10.30 6.24 0.76
N HIS A 222 -10.66 5.14 0.12
CA HIS A 222 -11.93 4.98 -0.59
C HIS A 222 -12.61 3.65 -0.26
N GLU A 223 -13.93 3.67 -0.08
CA GLU A 223 -14.76 2.49 0.25
C GLU A 223 -15.85 2.20 -0.78
N GLY A 224 -16.21 3.20 -1.61
CA GLY A 224 -17.24 3.07 -2.63
C GLY A 224 -16.77 2.32 -3.87
N ALA A 225 -17.71 2.06 -4.79
CA ALA A 225 -17.35 1.57 -6.11
C ALA A 225 -16.37 2.53 -6.78
N PHE A 226 -15.32 1.99 -7.40
CA PHE A 226 -14.28 2.78 -8.04
C PHE A 226 -13.90 2.18 -9.38
N LYS A 227 -14.00 3.00 -10.43
CA LYS A 227 -13.60 2.65 -11.78
C LYS A 227 -12.73 3.75 -12.36
N ALA A 228 -11.61 3.38 -12.97
CA ALA A 228 -10.74 4.30 -13.66
C ALA A 228 -10.32 3.76 -15.03
N ASP A 229 -10.75 4.44 -16.09
CA ASP A 229 -10.29 4.29 -17.47
C ASP A 229 -9.21 5.35 -17.74
N MET A 230 -7.97 4.91 -17.91
CA MET A 230 -6.79 5.77 -17.92
C MET A 230 -5.93 5.50 -19.15
N SER A 231 -5.70 6.55 -19.94
CA SER A 231 -4.69 6.56 -21.00
C SER A 231 -3.62 7.59 -20.67
N TYR A 232 -2.35 7.34 -20.97
CA TYR A 232 -1.23 8.29 -20.77
C TYR A 232 -1.27 9.03 -19.42
N SER A 233 -1.63 8.29 -18.37
CA SER A 233 -1.92 8.86 -17.06
C SER A 233 -1.58 7.89 -15.94
N ASP A 234 -1.19 8.47 -14.81
CA ASP A 234 -0.76 7.72 -13.64
C ASP A 234 -1.79 7.82 -12.52
N LEU A 235 -1.94 6.77 -11.72
CA LEU A 235 -2.76 6.79 -10.51
C LEU A 235 -1.94 6.36 -9.30
N SER A 236 -2.09 7.12 -8.22
CA SER A 236 -1.62 6.73 -6.90
C SER A 236 -2.78 6.75 -5.90
N ALA A 237 -2.89 5.72 -5.08
CA ALA A 237 -3.94 5.62 -4.07
C ALA A 237 -3.41 5.12 -2.73
N GLN A 238 -3.98 5.66 -1.65
CA GLN A 238 -3.73 5.14 -0.32
C GLN A 238 -4.47 3.82 -0.11
N SER A 239 -5.80 3.78 -0.22
CA SER A 239 -6.50 2.50 -0.06
C SER A 239 -7.85 2.36 -0.74
N PHE A 240 -8.15 1.14 -1.20
CA PHE A 240 -9.49 0.73 -1.64
C PHE A 240 -10.01 -0.43 -0.78
N SER A 241 -11.13 -0.23 -0.08
CA SER A 241 -11.70 -1.25 0.81
C SER A 241 -13.20 -1.45 0.56
N LYS A 242 -13.78 -2.54 1.07
CA LYS A 242 -15.22 -2.91 0.95
C LYS A 242 -15.79 -3.16 -0.44
N SER A 243 -15.28 -2.52 -1.48
CA SER A 243 -15.72 -2.67 -2.87
C SER A 243 -14.55 -3.00 -3.78
N LYS A 244 -14.85 -3.74 -4.85
CA LYS A 244 -13.88 -4.02 -5.91
C LYS A 244 -13.56 -2.74 -6.68
N ALA A 245 -12.29 -2.39 -6.75
CA ALA A 245 -11.78 -1.31 -7.60
C ALA A 245 -11.36 -1.87 -8.97
N SER A 246 -11.68 -1.15 -10.06
CA SER A 246 -11.37 -1.57 -11.42
C SER A 246 -10.57 -0.53 -12.18
N PHE A 247 -9.48 -0.96 -12.80
CA PHE A 247 -8.56 -0.09 -13.54
C PHE A 247 -8.36 -0.61 -14.95
N ASN A 248 -8.56 0.25 -15.94
CA ASN A 248 -8.16 0.01 -17.32
C ASN A 248 -7.05 0.99 -17.67
N LEU A 249 -5.83 0.49 -17.84
CA LEU A 249 -4.62 1.29 -18.01
C LEU A 249 -4.09 1.13 -19.43
N LYS A 250 -3.73 2.25 -20.05
CA LYS A 250 -3.04 2.31 -21.34
C LYS A 250 -1.91 3.32 -21.24
N TYR A 251 -0.66 2.88 -21.28
CA TYR A 251 0.50 3.79 -21.18
C TYR A 251 0.54 4.58 -19.85
N GLY A 252 0.48 3.90 -18.70
CA GLY A 252 0.49 4.59 -17.39
C GLY A 252 0.89 3.72 -16.20
N ASP A 253 1.24 4.38 -15.09
CA ASP A 253 1.59 3.75 -13.83
C ASP A 253 0.37 3.64 -12.89
N LEU A 254 0.25 2.52 -12.18
CA LEU A 254 -0.66 2.36 -11.05
C LEU A 254 0.12 2.04 -9.77
N LYS A 255 -0.08 2.85 -8.72
CA LYS A 255 0.54 2.67 -7.40
C LYS A 255 -0.54 2.65 -6.31
N ILE A 256 -0.64 1.57 -5.55
CA ILE A 256 -1.64 1.44 -4.47
C ILE A 256 -0.95 0.93 -3.21
N ASP A 257 -1.18 1.59 -2.07
CA ASP A 257 -0.65 1.07 -0.80
C ASP A 257 -1.46 -0.15 -0.35
N GLU A 258 -2.78 -0.03 -0.17
CA GLU A 258 -3.60 -1.14 0.32
C GLU A 258 -4.89 -1.33 -0.49
N ALA A 259 -5.25 -2.56 -0.77
CA ALA A 259 -6.55 -2.85 -1.35
C ALA A 259 -7.14 -4.19 -0.91
N GLU A 260 -8.46 -4.25 -0.90
CA GLU A 260 -9.15 -5.52 -0.74
C GLU A 260 -9.24 -6.26 -2.07
N ASP A 261 -10.12 -5.82 -2.97
CA ASP A 261 -10.37 -6.50 -4.24
C ASP A 261 -10.07 -5.57 -5.41
N ILE A 262 -9.19 -6.00 -6.32
CA ILE A 262 -8.81 -5.22 -7.50
C ILE A 262 -8.96 -6.04 -8.77
N SER A 263 -9.45 -5.41 -9.84
CA SER A 263 -9.23 -5.89 -11.21
C SER A 263 -8.48 -4.86 -12.06
N ILE A 264 -7.49 -5.34 -12.81
CA ILE A 264 -6.62 -4.49 -13.65
C ILE A 264 -6.61 -5.05 -15.07
N SER A 265 -6.87 -4.19 -16.05
CA SER A 265 -6.62 -4.43 -17.47
C SER A 265 -5.52 -3.49 -17.94
N GLY A 266 -4.29 -4.00 -18.07
CA GLY A 266 -3.11 -3.21 -18.45
C GLY A 266 -2.77 -3.30 -19.94
N SER A 267 -2.17 -2.24 -20.48
CA SER A 267 -1.58 -2.23 -21.82
C SER A 267 -0.43 -1.23 -21.83
N TYR A 268 0.81 -1.71 -21.90
CA TYR A 268 2.03 -0.88 -21.81
C TYR A 268 2.04 -0.09 -20.50
N SER A 269 2.04 -0.75 -19.36
CA SER A 269 1.78 -0.12 -18.05
C SER A 269 2.58 -0.78 -16.93
N ASP A 270 2.79 -0.05 -15.83
CA ASP A 270 3.48 -0.58 -14.64
C ASP A 270 2.55 -0.55 -13.43
N VAL A 271 2.40 -1.69 -12.76
CA VAL A 271 1.54 -1.84 -11.58
C VAL A 271 2.40 -2.15 -10.36
N LYS A 272 2.27 -1.33 -9.30
CA LYS A 272 2.94 -1.52 -8.01
C LYS A 272 1.92 -1.45 -6.87
N ILE A 273 1.76 -2.55 -6.14
CA ILE A 273 0.82 -2.62 -5.01
C ILE A 273 1.54 -3.14 -3.78
N LYS A 274 1.43 -2.47 -2.63
CA LYS A 274 2.06 -2.99 -1.41
C LYS A 274 1.24 -4.15 -0.84
N LYS A 275 -0.07 -3.97 -0.63
CA LYS A 275 -0.93 -5.01 -0.06
C LYS A 275 -2.23 -5.15 -0.83
N ALA A 276 -2.60 -6.38 -1.15
CA ALA A 276 -3.91 -6.71 -1.71
C ALA A 276 -4.51 -7.97 -1.07
N ARG A 277 -5.84 -8.08 -0.98
CA ARG A 277 -6.46 -9.38 -0.69
C ARG A 277 -6.61 -10.19 -1.97
N ASN A 278 -7.38 -9.71 -2.93
CA ASN A 278 -7.63 -10.40 -4.19
C ASN A 278 -7.26 -9.52 -5.39
N MET A 279 -6.45 -10.05 -6.29
CA MET A 279 -6.08 -9.39 -7.55
C MET A 279 -6.42 -10.26 -8.74
N ASP A 280 -7.13 -9.66 -9.71
CA ASP A 280 -7.45 -10.25 -11.00
C ASP A 280 -6.89 -9.37 -12.11
N VAL A 281 -5.84 -9.83 -12.76
CA VAL A 281 -5.09 -9.05 -13.75
C VAL A 281 -5.24 -9.62 -15.16
N LYS A 282 -5.26 -8.74 -16.16
CA LYS A 282 -5.30 -9.08 -17.57
C LYS A 282 -4.61 -8.03 -18.43
N GLY A 283 -4.41 -8.36 -19.69
CA GLY A 283 -3.81 -7.46 -20.68
C GLY A 283 -2.36 -7.78 -20.98
N MET A 284 -1.71 -6.96 -21.78
CA MET A 284 -0.38 -7.27 -22.34
C MET A 284 0.60 -6.15 -22.04
N TYR A 285 1.90 -6.45 -22.10
CA TYR A 285 2.96 -5.45 -21.93
C TYR A 285 2.80 -4.70 -20.59
N THR A 286 2.51 -5.43 -19.52
CA THR A 286 2.25 -4.82 -18.21
C THR A 286 3.00 -5.58 -17.13
N ASP A 287 3.87 -4.87 -16.42
CA ASP A 287 4.60 -5.42 -15.29
C ASP A 287 3.80 -5.28 -14.00
N TYR A 288 3.79 -6.35 -13.21
CA TYR A 288 3.11 -6.39 -11.91
C TYR A 288 4.14 -6.63 -10.81
N LYS A 289 4.24 -5.68 -9.87
CA LYS A 289 5.00 -5.85 -8.63
C LYS A 289 4.07 -5.72 -7.43
N VAL A 290 3.92 -6.79 -6.66
CA VAL A 290 3.03 -6.82 -5.49
C VAL A 290 3.79 -7.33 -4.28
N ASP A 291 3.85 -6.55 -3.19
CA ASP A 291 4.65 -6.93 -2.02
C ASP A 291 3.96 -8.03 -1.20
N ASP A 292 2.68 -7.88 -0.85
CA ASP A 292 1.87 -8.90 -0.18
C ASP A 292 0.50 -9.06 -0.83
N VAL A 293 0.10 -10.29 -1.17
CA VAL A 293 -1.23 -10.57 -1.73
C VAL A 293 -1.80 -11.91 -1.26
N VAL A 294 -3.09 -11.98 -0.94
CA VAL A 294 -3.70 -13.27 -0.56
C VAL A 294 -3.94 -14.14 -1.79
N SER A 295 -4.64 -13.62 -2.79
CA SER A 295 -4.96 -14.31 -4.04
C SER A 295 -4.56 -13.47 -5.25
N PHE A 296 -3.70 -14.02 -6.10
CA PHE A 296 -3.32 -13.41 -7.37
C PHE A 296 -3.70 -14.33 -8.53
N ILE A 297 -4.60 -13.84 -9.39
CA ILE A 297 -5.08 -14.59 -10.55
C ILE A 297 -4.92 -13.78 -11.83
N THR A 298 -4.76 -14.49 -12.95
CA THR A 298 -4.81 -13.89 -14.29
C THR A 298 -6.08 -14.29 -15.02
N SER A 299 -6.76 -13.33 -15.64
CA SER A 299 -7.84 -13.56 -16.58
C SER A 299 -7.40 -13.27 -18.02
N GLY A 300 -7.81 -14.10 -18.98
CA GLY A 300 -7.61 -13.81 -20.41
C GLY A 300 -6.17 -13.91 -20.92
N SER A 301 -5.32 -14.71 -20.28
CA SER A 301 -3.93 -15.02 -20.67
C SER A 301 -3.06 -13.77 -20.96
N PRO A 302 -2.75 -12.95 -19.95
CA PRO A 302 -1.81 -11.84 -20.10
C PRO A 302 -0.46 -12.30 -20.66
N ALA A 303 0.30 -11.38 -21.24
CA ALA A 303 1.60 -11.70 -21.83
C ALA A 303 2.53 -10.49 -21.93
N TYR A 304 3.82 -10.75 -22.12
CA TYR A 304 4.85 -9.72 -22.37
C TYR A 304 5.05 -8.75 -21.20
N GLY A 305 4.81 -9.21 -19.97
CA GLY A 305 4.98 -8.40 -18.77
C GLY A 305 5.25 -9.27 -17.55
N ASP A 306 6.22 -8.89 -16.75
CA ASP A 306 6.73 -9.71 -15.66
C ASP A 306 5.82 -9.65 -14.44
N ILE A 307 5.74 -10.76 -13.71
CA ILE A 307 4.97 -10.87 -12.47
C ILE A 307 5.95 -11.09 -11.32
N ARG A 308 6.04 -10.12 -10.41
CA ARG A 308 6.89 -10.14 -9.22
C ARG A 308 6.03 -10.05 -7.96
N LEU A 309 5.93 -11.15 -7.22
CA LEU A 309 5.16 -11.25 -5.98
C LEU A 309 6.11 -11.43 -4.79
N GLY A 310 5.96 -10.63 -3.75
CA GLY A 310 6.66 -10.81 -2.48
C GLY A 310 6.10 -12.01 -1.73
N THR A 311 5.15 -11.79 -0.82
CA THR A 311 4.41 -12.87 -0.17
C THR A 311 3.07 -13.09 -0.86
N VAL A 312 2.79 -14.33 -1.26
CA VAL A 312 1.49 -14.69 -1.84
C VAL A 312 0.93 -15.98 -1.27
N SER A 313 -0.38 -16.01 -0.96
CA SER A 313 -1.01 -17.25 -0.48
C SER A 313 -1.44 -18.20 -1.58
N SER A 314 -2.17 -17.69 -2.56
CA SER A 314 -2.69 -18.48 -3.68
C SER A 314 -2.36 -17.80 -5.00
N VAL A 315 -1.87 -18.59 -5.95
CA VAL A 315 -1.50 -18.14 -7.30
C VAL A 315 -2.20 -19.00 -8.35
N ASN A 316 -2.87 -18.37 -9.31
CA ASN A 316 -3.42 -19.05 -10.49
C ASN A 316 -3.13 -18.23 -11.76
N LEU A 317 -2.12 -18.65 -12.53
CA LEU A 317 -1.63 -17.92 -13.69
C LEU A 317 -1.79 -18.74 -14.99
N ASP A 318 -2.23 -18.08 -16.05
CA ASP A 318 -2.08 -18.49 -17.43
C ASP A 318 -1.43 -17.30 -18.15
N THR A 319 -0.17 -17.41 -18.55
CA THR A 319 0.59 -16.31 -19.17
C THR A 319 1.57 -16.82 -20.22
N LYS A 320 2.15 -15.94 -21.03
CA LYS A 320 3.24 -16.25 -21.96
C LYS A 320 4.19 -15.06 -22.08
N TYR A 321 5.45 -15.32 -22.42
CA TYR A 321 6.44 -14.26 -22.62
C TYR A 321 6.60 -13.37 -21.38
N SER A 322 6.55 -13.98 -20.20
CA SER A 322 6.50 -13.28 -18.91
C SER A 322 7.26 -14.08 -17.87
N ASP A 323 8.21 -13.44 -17.20
CA ASP A 323 8.88 -14.07 -16.06
C ASP A 323 8.00 -13.97 -14.81
N ILE A 324 7.90 -15.07 -14.07
CA ILE A 324 7.15 -15.18 -12.83
C ILE A 324 8.14 -15.36 -11.69
N ASN A 325 8.20 -14.37 -10.80
CA ASN A 325 9.07 -14.35 -9.64
C ASN A 325 8.24 -14.25 -8.36
N ILE A 326 8.25 -15.31 -7.55
CA ILE A 326 7.58 -15.36 -6.25
C ILE A 326 8.63 -15.47 -5.14
N TYR A 327 8.64 -14.51 -4.22
CA TYR A 327 9.58 -14.52 -3.12
C TYR A 327 9.19 -15.50 -2.02
N ASN A 328 7.91 -15.55 -1.64
CA ASN A 328 7.39 -16.46 -0.62
C ASN A 328 5.96 -16.92 -0.94
N LEU A 329 5.79 -18.22 -1.21
CA LEU A 329 4.49 -18.85 -1.47
C LEU A 329 3.94 -19.54 -0.22
N ILE A 330 2.70 -19.24 0.19
CA ILE A 330 2.12 -19.77 1.43
C ILE A 330 1.36 -21.08 1.24
N SER A 331 0.48 -21.21 0.26
CA SER A 331 -0.48 -22.33 0.20
C SER A 331 -0.47 -23.07 -1.14
N ASP A 332 -0.92 -22.44 -2.22
CA ASP A 332 -1.21 -23.15 -3.48
C ASP A 332 -0.78 -22.32 -4.68
N MET A 333 -0.22 -22.99 -5.68
CA MET A 333 0.19 -22.38 -6.95
C MET A 333 -0.19 -23.27 -8.13
N MET A 334 -0.88 -22.68 -9.09
CA MET A 334 -1.10 -23.24 -10.42
C MET A 334 -0.57 -22.24 -11.46
N VAL A 335 0.32 -22.69 -12.33
CA VAL A 335 0.87 -21.87 -13.41
C VAL A 335 0.84 -22.64 -14.72
N LYS A 336 0.34 -21.97 -15.76
CA LYS A 336 0.51 -22.37 -17.15
C LYS A 336 1.28 -21.26 -17.87
N THR A 337 2.47 -21.58 -18.38
CA THR A 337 3.33 -20.59 -19.02
C THR A 337 4.03 -21.13 -20.27
N ALA A 338 4.47 -20.22 -21.13
CA ALA A 338 5.43 -20.50 -22.18
C ALA A 338 6.35 -19.30 -22.44
N TYR A 339 7.62 -19.56 -22.76
CA TYR A 339 8.62 -18.53 -23.07
C TYR A 339 8.83 -17.51 -21.94
N GLY A 340 8.89 -17.95 -20.70
CA GLY A 340 9.11 -17.09 -19.54
C GLY A 340 9.27 -17.91 -18.27
N ASP A 341 10.30 -17.60 -17.50
CA ASP A 341 10.80 -18.46 -16.43
C ASP A 341 9.92 -18.38 -15.18
N VAL A 342 9.92 -19.45 -14.38
CA VAL A 342 9.17 -19.50 -13.11
C VAL A 342 10.12 -19.72 -11.96
N THR A 343 10.27 -18.72 -11.09
CA THR A 343 11.12 -18.80 -9.90
C THR A 343 10.29 -18.63 -8.63
N VAL A 344 10.34 -19.63 -7.74
CA VAL A 344 9.78 -19.59 -6.38
C VAL A 344 10.92 -19.68 -5.37
N LYS A 345 11.30 -18.54 -4.78
CA LYS A 345 12.47 -18.42 -3.90
C LYS A 345 12.24 -18.95 -2.48
N GLY A 346 10.98 -19.02 -2.05
CA GLY A 346 10.61 -19.42 -0.71
C GLY A 346 9.22 -20.04 -0.69
N ILE A 347 9.06 -21.07 0.13
CA ILE A 347 7.79 -21.74 0.37
C ILE A 347 7.55 -21.88 1.88
N SER A 348 6.30 -21.67 2.28
CA SER A 348 5.88 -21.80 3.68
C SER A 348 5.68 -23.25 4.09
N PRO A 349 5.85 -23.61 5.39
CA PRO A 349 5.39 -24.88 5.96
C PRO A 349 3.91 -25.21 5.70
N LYS A 350 3.10 -24.20 5.38
CA LYS A 350 1.67 -24.34 5.06
C LYS A 350 1.41 -24.69 3.58
N LEU A 351 2.45 -24.78 2.75
CA LEU A 351 2.32 -25.13 1.34
C LEU A 351 1.60 -26.47 1.20
N LYS A 352 0.69 -26.55 0.23
CA LYS A 352 -0.02 -27.77 -0.12
C LYS A 352 0.38 -28.24 -1.52
N ASN A 353 0.28 -27.37 -2.52
CA ASN A 353 0.47 -27.76 -3.91
C ASN A 353 1.21 -26.69 -4.72
N ILE A 354 2.13 -27.14 -5.56
CA ILE A 354 2.65 -26.39 -6.70
C ILE A 354 2.37 -27.24 -7.94
N THR A 355 1.70 -26.67 -8.94
CA THR A 355 1.46 -27.31 -10.25
C THR A 355 1.87 -26.35 -11.35
N ILE A 356 2.85 -26.75 -12.15
CA ILE A 356 3.40 -25.92 -13.23
C ILE A 356 3.33 -26.70 -14.54
N ASN A 357 2.70 -26.11 -15.55
CA ASN A 357 2.70 -26.58 -16.93
C ASN A 357 3.44 -25.53 -17.78
N ALA A 358 4.67 -25.83 -18.15
CA ALA A 358 5.59 -24.90 -18.81
C ALA A 358 6.06 -25.42 -20.18
N SER A 359 6.55 -24.51 -21.02
CA SER A 359 7.26 -24.83 -22.27
C SER A 359 8.23 -23.71 -22.60
N TYR A 360 9.48 -24.03 -22.92
CA TYR A 360 10.54 -23.04 -23.14
C TYR A 360 10.67 -22.06 -21.96
N ALA A 361 10.66 -22.59 -20.73
CA ALA A 361 10.66 -21.82 -19.51
C ALA A 361 11.34 -22.61 -18.41
N ASP A 362 12.44 -22.11 -17.88
CA ASP A 362 13.12 -22.76 -16.77
C ASP A 362 12.29 -22.61 -15.49
N VAL A 363 12.27 -23.66 -14.66
CA VAL A 363 11.50 -23.66 -13.42
C VAL A 363 12.43 -23.88 -12.23
N GLU A 364 12.50 -22.89 -11.33
CA GLU A 364 13.25 -22.97 -10.09
C GLU A 364 12.30 -22.93 -8.88
N VAL A 365 12.37 -23.95 -8.01
CA VAL A 365 11.62 -23.99 -6.75
C VAL A 365 12.58 -24.26 -5.58
N SER A 366 12.70 -23.32 -4.66
CA SER A 366 13.53 -23.48 -3.47
C SER A 366 12.75 -24.16 -2.34
N VAL A 367 13.24 -25.30 -1.87
CA VAL A 367 12.64 -26.07 -0.76
C VAL A 367 13.52 -25.91 0.50
N PRO A 368 12.96 -25.49 1.65
CA PRO A 368 13.71 -25.45 2.90
C PRO A 368 14.19 -26.84 3.33
N ALA A 369 15.43 -26.96 3.82
CA ALA A 369 16.05 -28.25 4.16
C ALA A 369 15.29 -29.06 5.24
N GLY A 370 14.49 -28.39 6.09
CA GLY A 370 13.65 -29.04 7.11
C GLY A 370 12.28 -29.51 6.61
N MET A 371 11.92 -29.21 5.36
CA MET A 371 10.62 -29.56 4.80
C MET A 371 10.73 -30.91 4.06
N SER A 372 9.67 -31.71 4.15
CA SER A 372 9.52 -32.90 3.30
C SER A 372 8.39 -32.68 2.30
N VAL A 373 8.64 -32.96 1.02
CA VAL A 373 7.68 -32.74 -0.06
C VAL A 373 7.71 -33.90 -1.05
N ASN A 374 6.56 -34.19 -1.64
CA ASN A 374 6.50 -35.06 -2.81
C ASN A 374 6.83 -34.24 -4.07
N PHE A 375 7.49 -34.86 -5.04
CA PHE A 375 7.67 -34.28 -6.36
C PHE A 375 7.29 -35.27 -7.46
N ASP A 376 6.80 -34.72 -8.57
CA ASP A 376 6.36 -35.44 -9.76
C ASP A 376 6.69 -34.57 -10.99
N THR A 377 7.73 -34.95 -11.73
CA THR A 377 8.19 -34.21 -12.90
C THR A 377 8.07 -35.05 -14.16
N ASP A 378 7.47 -34.48 -15.22
CA ASP A 378 7.40 -35.05 -16.57
C ASP A 378 7.97 -34.01 -17.56
N LEU A 379 9.23 -34.21 -17.93
CA LEU A 379 10.02 -33.28 -18.72
C LEU A 379 10.28 -33.85 -20.11
N THR A 380 10.16 -33.01 -21.14
CA THR A 380 10.50 -33.35 -22.53
C THR A 380 11.64 -32.47 -22.99
N TYR A 381 12.76 -33.03 -23.44
CA TYR A 381 13.97 -32.27 -23.77
C TYR A 381 14.40 -31.32 -22.65
N GLY A 382 14.42 -31.83 -21.41
CA GLY A 382 14.86 -31.15 -20.21
C GLY A 382 15.09 -32.15 -19.09
N ASP A 383 15.79 -31.73 -18.03
CA ASP A 383 16.10 -32.56 -16.88
C ASP A 383 15.77 -31.88 -15.54
N LEU A 384 15.72 -32.69 -14.48
CA LEU A 384 15.51 -32.27 -13.11
C LEU A 384 16.83 -32.27 -12.35
N GLY A 385 17.28 -31.08 -11.96
CA GLY A 385 18.32 -30.89 -10.95
C GLY A 385 17.72 -30.78 -9.56
N ILE A 386 18.23 -31.54 -8.59
CA ILE A 386 17.90 -31.34 -7.17
C ILE A 386 19.20 -31.05 -6.42
N ALA A 387 19.21 -29.98 -5.61
CA ALA A 387 20.39 -29.59 -4.86
C ALA A 387 20.85 -30.70 -3.89
N LYS A 388 22.18 -30.93 -3.84
CA LYS A 388 22.83 -32.00 -3.06
C LYS A 388 22.56 -31.96 -1.55
N LYS A 389 22.08 -30.82 -1.03
CA LYS A 389 21.71 -30.66 0.38
C LYS A 389 20.45 -31.44 0.76
N HIS A 390 19.65 -31.86 -0.23
CA HIS A 390 18.40 -32.57 -0.02
C HIS A 390 18.59 -34.08 -0.02
N ASN A 391 17.95 -34.75 0.93
CA ASN A 391 17.78 -36.20 0.89
C ASN A 391 16.64 -36.53 -0.08
N ILE A 392 16.87 -37.44 -1.02
CA ILE A 392 15.92 -37.75 -2.09
C ILE A 392 15.66 -39.25 -2.11
N LYS A 393 14.38 -39.62 -2.23
CA LYS A 393 13.95 -41.00 -2.46
C LYS A 393 13.07 -41.05 -3.71
N TYR A 394 13.57 -41.68 -4.76
CA TYR A 394 12.80 -41.91 -5.98
C TYR A 394 11.89 -43.12 -5.83
N THR A 395 10.64 -42.97 -6.26
CA THR A 395 9.70 -44.07 -6.52
C THR A 395 9.66 -44.42 -8.01
N GLU A 396 9.93 -43.43 -8.87
CA GLU A 396 10.14 -43.62 -10.30
C GLU A 396 11.30 -42.73 -10.75
N ASN A 397 12.19 -43.29 -11.56
CA ASN A 397 13.24 -42.55 -12.25
C ASN A 397 13.42 -43.19 -13.63
N ARG A 398 12.86 -42.55 -14.65
CA ARG A 398 12.84 -43.03 -16.02
C ARG A 398 13.36 -41.94 -16.94
N GLU A 399 14.45 -42.24 -17.63
CA GLU A 399 15.07 -41.34 -18.59
C GLU A 399 15.16 -42.02 -19.96
N THR A 400 14.85 -41.26 -21.00
CA THR A 400 15.11 -41.60 -22.40
C THR A 400 15.81 -40.42 -23.07
N ASN A 401 16.17 -40.57 -24.35
CA ASN A 401 16.80 -39.48 -25.11
C ASN A 401 15.96 -38.19 -25.19
N THR A 402 14.64 -38.26 -24.93
CA THR A 402 13.73 -37.12 -25.08
C THR A 402 12.86 -36.86 -23.86
N LYS A 403 12.83 -37.76 -22.87
CA LYS A 403 11.94 -37.68 -21.71
C LYS A 403 12.70 -37.95 -20.41
N SER A 404 12.42 -37.15 -19.38
CA SER A 404 12.87 -37.37 -18.00
C SER A 404 11.62 -37.35 -17.10
N VAL A 405 11.28 -38.52 -16.54
CA VAL A 405 10.17 -38.69 -15.59
C VAL A 405 10.73 -39.12 -14.26
N LYS A 406 10.59 -38.26 -13.24
CA LYS A 406 11.12 -38.49 -11.89
C LYS A 406 10.02 -38.21 -10.87
N ILE A 407 9.71 -39.21 -10.07
CA ILE A 407 8.68 -39.14 -9.02
C ILE A 407 9.32 -39.61 -7.73
N GLY A 408 9.07 -38.89 -6.65
CA GLY A 408 9.60 -39.26 -5.35
C GLY A 408 9.32 -38.25 -4.26
N GLN A 409 10.19 -38.30 -3.26
CA GLN A 409 10.12 -37.47 -2.08
C GLN A 409 11.47 -36.78 -1.85
N ILE A 410 11.40 -35.52 -1.45
CA ILE A 410 12.50 -34.76 -0.83
C ILE A 410 12.26 -34.73 0.68
N GLY A 411 13.33 -34.89 1.46
CA GLY A 411 13.32 -34.90 2.93
C GLY A 411 12.93 -36.25 3.53
N ASN A 412 13.13 -36.40 4.85
CA ASN A 412 12.98 -37.67 5.56
C ASN A 412 11.65 -37.81 6.34
N GLY A 413 10.90 -36.73 6.50
CA GLY A 413 9.66 -36.69 7.27
C GLY A 413 8.44 -37.10 6.46
N LYS A 414 7.24 -36.91 7.05
CA LYS A 414 5.99 -37.04 6.29
C LYS A 414 5.87 -35.84 5.33
N PRO A 415 5.70 -36.06 4.02
CA PRO A 415 5.51 -34.96 3.07
C PRO A 415 4.34 -34.06 3.45
N THR A 416 4.56 -32.75 3.44
CA THR A 416 3.52 -31.74 3.75
C THR A 416 2.96 -31.06 2.51
N ALA A 417 3.67 -31.13 1.38
CA ALA A 417 3.27 -30.54 0.11
C ALA A 417 3.61 -31.46 -1.08
N THR A 418 3.04 -31.15 -2.24
CA THR A 418 3.36 -31.80 -3.52
C THR A 418 3.75 -30.76 -4.57
N ILE A 419 4.87 -31.00 -5.27
CA ILE A 419 5.35 -30.20 -6.38
C ILE A 419 5.20 -31.02 -7.66
N LYS A 420 4.35 -30.57 -8.60
CA LYS A 420 4.14 -31.20 -9.89
C LYS A 420 4.58 -30.27 -11.01
N VAL A 421 5.47 -30.73 -11.88
CA VAL A 421 5.97 -29.92 -12.99
C VAL A 421 5.93 -30.73 -14.29
N LYS A 422 5.25 -30.18 -15.29
CA LYS A 422 5.35 -30.64 -16.67
C LYS A 422 6.06 -29.56 -17.47
N ASN A 423 7.16 -29.91 -18.13
CA ASN A 423 7.92 -28.94 -18.92
C ASN A 423 8.35 -29.52 -20.28
N MET A 424 8.56 -28.64 -21.25
CA MET A 424 9.11 -28.97 -22.56
C MET A 424 10.21 -27.98 -22.93
N TYR A 425 11.36 -28.48 -23.38
CA TYR A 425 12.48 -27.67 -23.88
C TYR A 425 13.10 -26.72 -22.85
N ALA A 426 13.09 -27.10 -21.58
CA ALA A 426 13.67 -26.34 -20.47
C ALA A 426 13.84 -27.24 -19.25
N ASP A 427 14.71 -26.83 -18.34
CA ASP A 427 15.09 -27.62 -17.16
C ASP A 427 14.25 -27.23 -15.94
N VAL A 428 14.32 -28.09 -14.92
CA VAL A 428 13.70 -27.84 -13.61
C VAL A 428 14.76 -27.97 -12.53
N GLU A 429 14.88 -26.96 -11.68
CA GLU A 429 15.76 -26.97 -10.52
C GLU A 429 14.95 -26.93 -9.22
N ILE A 430 15.15 -27.92 -8.35
CA ILE A 430 14.67 -27.86 -6.97
C ILE A 430 15.86 -27.59 -6.05
N LYS A 431 15.90 -26.38 -5.47
CA LYS A 431 17.04 -25.89 -4.70
C LYS A 431 16.96 -26.15 -3.22
#